data_AF-A0A0P4VP12-F1
#
_entry.id   AF-A0A0P4VP12-F1
#
_cell.length_a   1.000
_cell.length_b   1.000
_cell.length_c   1.000
_cell.angle_alpha   90.00
_cell.angle_beta   90.00
_cell.angle_gamma   90.00
#
_symmetry.space_group_name_H-M   'P 1'
#
loop_
_entity.id
_entity.type
_entity.pdbx_description
1 polymer ?
#
loop_
_entity_poly.entity_id
_entity_poly.type
_entity_poly.pdbx_seq_one_letter_code
_entity_poly.pdbx_strand_id
1 'polypeptide(L)'
;WQSILEKLCSCNTRLHLDNKLDKKGIIKECFSNKFIHDTLSQWLAVQSQLCKWKKSKEKSIKYRAEGNSFYTKGYVYQSLRYYTNAVLLAPKDSEELQLAFGNRSAALFSMKKYQECISDIKYALSCNKTPSIRDIRLLIRKAKALECINNFIEGQEAYELANYMLIRCVEKDQKRLHRLKDEIQQGLSNLKHVAKPPKNEVNSSKTEEEFKLIMDSFSAKTEFPSASSKLALMKNSIKGRHVIARENLSVGEVIFIEKPFAFVVLPDYSSDHCQACCKKILNPLPCKHCIEACFCSQQCRRIAWNKFHKWECGFGLKLSYMIGIAHLGFRVALIGFTEPSNPEYQRVKDLQQHIHSLEADDLYQYTLTATVLVIYLENFTNIMMGPNRIESLLEIGGLILLHIAQLVCNGHAIT
;
A
#
# COMPACT_ATOMS: atom_id res chain seq x y z
N TRP A 1 12.94 -15.12 12.16
CA TRP A 1 13.57 -14.01 12.88
C TRP A 1 13.82 -14.39 14.34
N GLN A 2 12.78 -14.73 15.10
CA GLN A 2 12.91 -15.07 16.52
C GLN A 2 14.05 -16.04 16.88
N SER A 3 14.18 -17.16 16.16
CA SER A 3 15.27 -18.13 16.41
C SER A 3 16.69 -17.55 16.22
N ILE A 4 16.92 -16.65 15.25
CA ILE A 4 18.24 -16.03 15.08
C ILE A 4 18.49 -14.93 16.11
N LEU A 5 17.43 -14.21 16.50
CA LEU A 5 17.48 -13.21 17.56
C LEU A 5 17.86 -13.86 18.90
N GLU A 6 17.18 -14.93 19.30
CA GLU A 6 17.48 -15.69 20.53
C GLU A 6 18.92 -16.20 20.55
N LYS A 7 19.42 -16.72 19.41
CA LYS A 7 20.81 -17.15 19.28
C LYS A 7 21.80 -16.01 19.52
N LEU A 8 21.50 -14.79 19.04
CA LEU A 8 22.36 -13.62 19.22
C LEU A 8 22.22 -13.02 20.64
N CYS A 9 21.09 -13.20 21.29
CA CYS A 9 20.84 -12.79 22.67
C CYS A 9 21.42 -13.74 23.73
N SER A 10 21.84 -14.94 23.35
CA SER A 10 22.38 -15.93 24.30
C SER A 10 23.66 -15.43 24.99
N CYS A 11 23.89 -15.84 26.24
CA CYS A 11 25.03 -15.37 27.05
C CYS A 11 26.40 -15.58 26.38
N ASN A 12 26.53 -16.58 25.50
CA ASN A 12 27.78 -16.91 24.83
C ASN A 12 28.10 -16.05 23.60
N THR A 13 27.11 -15.29 23.10
CA THR A 13 27.18 -14.54 21.84
C THR A 13 26.86 -13.06 22.01
N ARG A 14 26.26 -12.70 23.15
CA ARG A 14 25.80 -11.35 23.45
C ARG A 14 26.96 -10.36 23.53
N LEU A 15 26.82 -9.29 22.76
CA LEU A 15 27.68 -8.11 22.86
C LEU A 15 27.19 -7.22 24.02
N HIS A 16 28.12 -6.76 24.85
CA HIS A 16 27.83 -5.74 25.86
C HIS A 16 27.76 -4.37 25.16
N LEU A 17 26.60 -3.73 25.18
CA LEU A 17 26.42 -2.40 24.61
C LEU A 17 26.85 -1.32 25.59
N ASP A 18 27.55 -0.29 25.12
CA ASP A 18 27.80 0.91 25.93
C ASP A 18 26.57 1.84 25.95
N ASN A 19 25.88 1.87 27.09
CA ASN A 19 24.70 2.70 27.32
C ASN A 19 24.98 4.22 27.31
N LYS A 20 26.25 4.65 27.23
CA LYS A 20 26.64 6.05 27.08
C LYS A 20 26.66 6.51 25.61
N LEU A 21 26.68 5.58 24.67
CA LEU A 21 26.67 5.91 23.25
C LEU A 21 25.30 6.45 22.83
N ASP A 22 25.32 7.33 21.84
CA ASP A 22 24.09 7.68 21.14
C ASP A 22 23.60 6.49 20.30
N LYS A 23 22.37 6.60 19.76
CA LYS A 23 21.76 5.50 18.99
C LYS A 23 22.59 5.08 17.77
N LYS A 24 23.30 6.03 17.15
CA LYS A 24 24.20 5.75 16.02
C LYS A 24 25.42 4.95 16.50
N GLY A 25 26.02 5.32 17.62
CA GLY A 25 27.11 4.59 18.27
C GLY A 25 26.71 3.17 18.67
N ILE A 26 25.54 2.99 19.30
CA ILE A 26 25.01 1.66 19.66
C ILE A 26 24.87 0.77 18.41
N ILE A 27 24.31 1.32 17.33
CA ILE A 27 24.19 0.58 16.06
C ILE A 27 25.55 0.24 15.47
N LYS A 28 26.52 1.16 15.56
CA LYS A 28 27.89 0.95 15.07
C LYS A 28 28.58 -0.21 15.78
N GLU A 29 28.38 -0.39 17.08
CA GLU A 29 28.93 -1.53 17.84
C GLU A 29 28.42 -2.87 17.31
N CYS A 30 27.10 -3.03 17.16
CA CYS A 30 26.51 -4.25 16.60
C CYS A 30 26.87 -4.45 15.12
N PHE A 31 26.85 -3.40 14.32
CA PHE A 31 27.14 -3.47 12.88
C PHE A 31 28.62 -3.81 12.61
N SER A 32 29.55 -3.30 13.42
CA SER A 32 30.99 -3.56 13.27
C SER A 32 31.42 -4.88 13.89
N ASN A 33 30.58 -5.51 14.73
CA ASN A 33 30.87 -6.82 15.29
C ASN A 33 30.78 -7.89 14.19
N LYS A 34 31.93 -8.45 13.82
CA LYS A 34 32.05 -9.43 12.74
C LYS A 34 31.11 -10.63 12.90
N PHE A 35 31.00 -11.20 14.10
CA PHE A 35 30.15 -12.35 14.34
C PHE A 35 28.67 -12.03 14.11
N ILE A 36 28.18 -10.90 14.66
CA ILE A 36 26.81 -10.44 14.47
C ILE A 36 26.54 -10.15 12.99
N HIS A 37 27.42 -9.38 12.35
CA HIS A 37 27.28 -8.96 10.96
C HIS A 37 27.24 -10.16 10.01
N ASP A 38 28.18 -11.09 10.12
CA ASP A 38 28.26 -12.28 9.27
C ASP A 38 27.04 -13.19 9.48
N THR A 39 26.63 -13.37 10.75
CA THR A 39 25.45 -14.19 11.10
C THR A 39 24.17 -13.62 10.50
N LEU A 40 23.93 -12.31 10.65
CA LEU A 40 22.74 -11.64 10.12
C LEU A 40 22.77 -11.58 8.59
N SER A 41 23.92 -11.34 7.98
CA SER A 41 24.10 -11.34 6.52
C SER A 41 23.79 -12.72 5.92
N GLN A 42 24.32 -13.79 6.51
CA GLN A 42 24.04 -15.15 6.07
C GLN A 42 22.56 -15.50 6.24
N TRP A 43 21.96 -15.11 7.38
CA TRP A 43 20.53 -15.32 7.61
C TRP A 43 19.68 -14.61 6.56
N LEU A 44 19.95 -13.33 6.28
CA LEU A 44 19.25 -12.57 5.25
C LEU A 44 19.40 -13.20 3.86
N ALA A 45 20.61 -13.65 3.49
CA ALA A 45 20.86 -14.31 2.22
C ALA A 45 19.98 -15.56 2.06
N VAL A 46 19.93 -16.43 3.08
CA VAL A 46 19.08 -17.63 3.08
C VAL A 46 17.59 -17.25 2.98
N GLN A 47 17.12 -16.30 3.79
CA GLN A 47 15.71 -15.88 3.76
C GLN A 47 15.32 -15.27 2.41
N SER A 48 16.22 -14.51 1.79
CA SER A 48 15.99 -13.89 0.47
C SER A 48 15.80 -14.92 -0.65
N GLN A 49 16.44 -16.09 -0.55
CA GLN A 49 16.30 -17.17 -1.51
C GLN A 49 15.01 -17.99 -1.29
N LEU A 50 14.62 -18.18 -0.03
CA LEU A 50 13.40 -18.90 0.33
C LEU A 50 12.12 -18.12 0.02
N CYS A 51 12.19 -16.78 0.03
CA CYS A 51 11.03 -15.93 -0.12
C CYS A 51 10.54 -15.85 -1.59
N LYS A 52 9.28 -16.23 -1.81
CA LYS A 52 8.61 -16.16 -3.13
C LYS A 52 7.83 -14.85 -3.28
N TRP A 53 8.52 -13.78 -3.66
CA TRP A 53 7.89 -12.46 -3.86
C TRP A 53 7.87 -11.99 -5.32
N LYS A 54 8.57 -12.71 -6.22
CA LYS A 54 8.69 -12.34 -7.64
C LYS A 54 7.42 -12.68 -8.41
N LYS A 55 7.13 -11.84 -9.40
CA LYS A 55 6.08 -12.07 -10.41
C LYS A 55 6.41 -13.29 -11.27
N SER A 56 5.38 -13.97 -11.79
CA SER A 56 5.51 -15.13 -12.67
C SER A 56 4.41 -15.13 -13.73
N LYS A 57 4.84 -15.12 -14.99
CA LYS A 57 3.97 -15.22 -16.16
C LYS A 57 3.19 -16.53 -16.16
N GLU A 58 3.87 -17.63 -15.88
CA GLU A 58 3.31 -18.99 -15.90
C GLU A 58 2.20 -19.13 -14.85
N LYS A 59 2.46 -18.65 -13.63
CA LYS A 59 1.45 -18.66 -12.57
C LYS A 59 0.26 -17.75 -12.93
N SER A 60 0.52 -16.55 -13.46
CA SER A 60 -0.55 -15.65 -13.90
C SER A 60 -1.46 -16.30 -14.94
N ILE A 61 -0.89 -16.97 -15.94
CA ILE A 61 -1.63 -17.72 -16.96
C ILE A 61 -2.48 -18.83 -16.32
N LYS A 62 -1.90 -19.62 -15.41
CA LYS A 62 -2.60 -20.69 -14.70
C LYS A 62 -3.82 -20.15 -13.92
N TYR A 63 -3.61 -19.15 -13.07
CA TYR A 63 -4.67 -18.54 -12.27
C TYR A 63 -5.77 -17.93 -13.16
N ARG A 64 -5.40 -17.31 -14.29
CA ARG A 64 -6.38 -16.77 -15.25
C ARG A 64 -7.20 -17.88 -15.91
N ALA A 65 -6.58 -19.01 -16.27
CA ALA A 65 -7.28 -20.16 -16.84
C ALA A 65 -8.28 -20.78 -15.83
N GLU A 66 -7.87 -20.92 -14.57
CA GLU A 66 -8.75 -21.37 -13.48
C GLU A 66 -9.92 -20.37 -13.29
N GLY A 67 -9.63 -19.07 -13.30
CA GLY A 67 -10.66 -18.03 -13.24
C GLY A 67 -11.67 -18.12 -14.40
N ASN A 68 -11.21 -18.42 -15.62
CA ASN A 68 -12.09 -18.63 -16.77
C ASN A 68 -13.02 -19.82 -16.54
N SER A 69 -12.50 -20.93 -16.02
CA SER A 69 -13.28 -22.14 -15.70
C SER A 69 -14.39 -21.86 -14.66
N PHE A 70 -14.08 -21.08 -13.62
CA PHE A 70 -15.10 -20.66 -12.65
C PHE A 70 -16.11 -19.68 -13.25
N TYR A 71 -15.66 -18.74 -14.07
CA TYR A 71 -16.51 -17.73 -14.69
C TYR A 71 -17.53 -18.36 -15.64
N THR A 72 -17.11 -19.32 -16.48
CA THR A 72 -18.03 -20.02 -17.41
C THR A 72 -19.06 -20.87 -16.69
N LYS A 73 -18.74 -21.37 -15.48
CA LYS A 73 -19.66 -22.09 -14.60
C LYS A 73 -20.62 -21.18 -13.81
N GLY A 74 -20.49 -19.85 -13.93
CA GLY A 74 -21.30 -18.88 -13.18
C GLY A 74 -20.80 -18.61 -11.75
N TYR A 75 -19.67 -19.17 -11.33
CA TYR A 75 -19.07 -18.95 -10.01
C TYR A 75 -18.26 -17.65 -9.98
N VAL A 76 -18.96 -16.51 -10.05
CA VAL A 76 -18.36 -15.19 -10.27
C VAL A 76 -17.42 -14.79 -9.12
N TYR A 77 -17.78 -15.02 -7.86
CA TYR A 77 -16.94 -14.67 -6.72
C TYR A 77 -15.60 -15.42 -6.71
N GLN A 78 -15.63 -16.73 -6.99
CA GLN A 78 -14.44 -17.54 -7.13
C GLN A 78 -13.60 -17.04 -8.31
N SER A 79 -14.23 -16.77 -9.46
CA SER A 79 -13.52 -16.23 -10.63
C SER A 79 -12.78 -14.93 -10.32
N LEU A 80 -13.39 -14.02 -9.53
CA LEU A 80 -12.78 -12.76 -9.11
C LEU A 80 -11.49 -12.99 -8.31
N ARG A 81 -11.49 -13.96 -7.38
CA ARG A 81 -10.30 -14.31 -6.58
C ARG A 81 -9.17 -14.83 -7.48
N TYR A 82 -9.48 -15.73 -8.41
CA TYR A 82 -8.49 -16.27 -9.35
C TYR A 82 -7.94 -15.21 -10.30
N TYR A 83 -8.80 -14.36 -10.87
CA TYR A 83 -8.34 -13.24 -11.70
C TYR A 83 -7.51 -12.22 -10.91
N THR A 84 -7.85 -11.98 -9.64
CA THR A 84 -7.07 -11.10 -8.76
C THR A 84 -5.65 -11.66 -8.56
N ASN A 85 -5.52 -12.95 -8.26
CA ASN A 85 -4.21 -13.59 -8.17
C ASN A 85 -3.43 -13.51 -9.49
N ALA A 86 -4.10 -13.70 -10.64
CA ALA A 86 -3.48 -13.55 -11.95
C ALA A 86 -2.91 -12.14 -12.17
N VAL A 87 -3.65 -11.09 -11.77
CA VAL A 87 -3.20 -9.69 -11.80
C VAL A 87 -1.98 -9.48 -10.88
N LEU A 88 -2.02 -9.96 -9.62
CA LEU A 88 -0.91 -9.80 -8.67
C LEU A 88 0.38 -10.46 -9.17
N LEU A 89 0.27 -11.64 -9.78
CA LEU A 89 1.39 -12.44 -10.27
C LEU A 89 1.95 -11.98 -11.62
N ALA A 90 1.15 -11.30 -12.45
CA ALA A 90 1.59 -10.95 -13.80
C ALA A 90 2.80 -9.99 -13.80
N PRO A 91 3.80 -10.22 -14.67
CA PRO A 91 4.92 -9.29 -14.88
C PRO A 91 4.45 -7.88 -15.25
N LYS A 92 5.26 -6.87 -14.94
CA LYS A 92 4.96 -5.48 -15.32
C LYS A 92 4.85 -5.36 -16.84
N ASP A 93 3.92 -4.52 -17.28
CA ASP A 93 3.77 -4.12 -18.68
C ASP A 93 3.61 -5.31 -19.65
N SER A 94 3.12 -6.46 -19.16
CA SER A 94 2.98 -7.70 -19.94
C SER A 94 1.56 -7.87 -20.49
N GLU A 95 1.44 -8.68 -21.54
CA GLU A 95 0.14 -9.04 -22.09
C GLU A 95 -0.71 -9.80 -21.07
N GLU A 96 -0.09 -10.66 -20.26
CA GLU A 96 -0.79 -11.42 -19.21
C GLU A 96 -1.44 -10.51 -18.17
N LEU A 97 -0.79 -9.39 -17.82
CA LEU A 97 -1.34 -8.41 -16.92
C LEU A 97 -2.60 -7.76 -17.52
N GLN A 98 -2.54 -7.36 -18.79
CA GLN A 98 -3.68 -6.77 -19.51
C GLN A 98 -4.84 -7.75 -19.64
N LEU A 99 -4.55 -9.00 -20.01
CA LEU A 99 -5.54 -10.07 -20.10
C LEU A 99 -6.18 -10.37 -18.73
N ALA A 100 -5.39 -10.38 -17.66
CA ALA A 100 -5.89 -10.60 -16.31
C ALA A 100 -6.83 -9.47 -15.86
N PHE A 101 -6.49 -8.20 -16.09
CA PHE A 101 -7.40 -7.07 -15.85
C PHE A 101 -8.67 -7.15 -16.70
N GLY A 102 -8.54 -7.53 -17.98
CA GLY A 102 -9.67 -7.70 -18.88
C GLY A 102 -10.65 -8.79 -18.42
N ASN A 103 -10.15 -9.87 -17.84
CA ASN A 103 -10.99 -10.94 -17.29
C ASN A 103 -11.57 -10.55 -15.92
N ARG A 104 -10.78 -9.91 -15.07
CA ARG A 104 -11.22 -9.43 -13.75
C ARG A 104 -12.35 -8.40 -13.87
N SER A 105 -12.28 -7.48 -14.83
CA SER A 105 -13.38 -6.54 -15.12
C SER A 105 -14.68 -7.24 -15.53
N ALA A 106 -14.63 -8.42 -16.16
CA ALA A 106 -15.84 -9.18 -16.49
C ALA A 106 -16.53 -9.71 -15.22
N ALA A 107 -15.76 -10.21 -14.27
CA ALA A 107 -16.26 -10.64 -12.95
C ALA A 107 -16.83 -9.45 -12.17
N LEU A 108 -16.11 -8.32 -12.12
CA LEU A 108 -16.56 -7.11 -11.44
C LEU A 108 -17.87 -6.56 -12.05
N PHE A 109 -17.99 -6.54 -13.38
CA PHE A 109 -19.21 -6.14 -14.06
C PHE A 109 -20.40 -7.05 -13.67
N SER A 110 -20.19 -8.37 -13.67
CA SER A 110 -21.22 -9.34 -13.28
C SER A 110 -21.65 -9.19 -11.81
N MET A 111 -20.77 -8.67 -10.96
CA MET A 111 -21.05 -8.36 -9.55
C MET A 111 -21.61 -6.95 -9.34
N LYS A 112 -21.93 -6.20 -10.42
CA LYS A 112 -22.39 -4.79 -10.37
C LYS A 112 -21.39 -3.82 -9.72
N LYS A 113 -20.10 -4.17 -9.73
CA LYS A 113 -18.99 -3.36 -9.23
C LYS A 113 -18.43 -2.53 -10.38
N TYR A 114 -19.26 -1.58 -10.84
CA TYR A 114 -19.06 -0.88 -12.11
C TYR A 114 -17.85 0.06 -12.09
N GLN A 115 -17.61 0.78 -10.98
CA GLN A 115 -16.45 1.67 -10.85
C GLN A 115 -15.12 0.88 -10.93
N GLU A 116 -15.03 -0.25 -10.24
CA GLU A 116 -13.88 -1.14 -10.25
C GLU A 116 -13.69 -1.80 -11.62
N CYS A 117 -14.79 -2.21 -12.27
CA CYS A 117 -14.78 -2.71 -13.63
C CYS A 117 -14.18 -1.70 -14.61
N ILE A 118 -14.62 -0.43 -14.56
CA ILE A 118 -14.10 0.65 -15.41
C ILE A 118 -12.61 0.88 -15.15
N SER A 119 -12.19 0.89 -13.88
CA SER A 119 -10.78 1.02 -13.50
C SER A 119 -9.93 -0.11 -14.11
N ASP A 120 -10.36 -1.36 -13.98
CA ASP A 120 -9.65 -2.51 -14.56
C ASP A 120 -9.57 -2.44 -16.09
N ILE A 121 -10.64 -1.99 -16.76
CA ILE A 121 -10.62 -1.79 -18.23
C ILE A 121 -9.58 -0.74 -18.64
N LYS A 122 -9.47 0.37 -17.90
CA LYS A 122 -8.44 1.40 -18.16
C LYS A 122 -7.02 0.80 -18.11
N TYR A 123 -6.75 -0.11 -17.18
CA TYR A 123 -5.46 -0.83 -17.13
C TYR A 123 -5.31 -1.85 -18.25
N ALA A 124 -6.38 -2.60 -18.57
CA ALA A 124 -6.34 -3.60 -19.65
C ALA A 124 -6.00 -2.96 -21.02
N LEU A 125 -6.36 -1.69 -21.22
CA LEU A 125 -6.14 -0.95 -22.47
C LEU A 125 -4.84 -0.12 -22.48
N SER A 126 -4.04 -0.10 -21.41
CA SER A 126 -2.97 0.90 -21.23
C SER A 126 -1.74 0.77 -22.14
N CYS A 127 -1.61 -0.30 -22.93
CA CYS A 127 -0.41 -0.56 -23.75
C CYS A 127 -0.72 -0.96 -25.19
N ASN A 128 -1.91 -0.66 -25.70
CA ASN A 128 -2.34 -1.14 -27.01
C ASN A 128 -1.71 -0.33 -28.15
N LYS A 129 -1.02 -1.04 -29.06
CA LYS A 129 -0.50 -0.49 -30.32
C LYS A 129 -1.45 -0.69 -31.50
N THR A 130 -2.34 -1.68 -31.44
CA THR A 130 -3.27 -2.04 -32.54
C THR A 130 -4.66 -2.44 -32.02
N PRO A 131 -5.75 -2.08 -32.72
CA PRO A 131 -7.11 -2.48 -32.34
C PRO A 131 -7.35 -4.01 -32.39
N SER A 132 -7.86 -4.59 -31.31
CA SER A 132 -8.27 -5.99 -31.26
C SER A 132 -9.73 -6.19 -30.84
N ILE A 133 -10.32 -7.33 -31.18
CA ILE A 133 -11.68 -7.71 -30.74
C ILE A 133 -11.81 -7.70 -29.22
N ARG A 134 -10.76 -8.07 -28.50
CA ARG A 134 -10.73 -8.01 -27.04
C ARG A 134 -10.95 -6.57 -26.57
N ASP A 135 -10.25 -5.61 -27.15
CA ASP A 135 -10.30 -4.21 -26.73
C ASP A 135 -11.66 -3.58 -27.02
N ILE A 136 -12.26 -3.92 -28.17
CA ILE A 136 -13.62 -3.51 -28.53
C ILE A 136 -14.62 -4.03 -27.48
N ARG A 137 -14.53 -5.30 -27.09
CA ARG A 137 -15.38 -5.88 -26.04
C ARG A 137 -15.18 -5.23 -24.68
N LEU A 138 -13.95 -4.81 -24.35
CA LEU A 138 -13.66 -4.07 -23.12
C LEU A 138 -14.30 -2.68 -23.15
N LEU A 139 -14.26 -1.98 -24.29
CA LEU A 139 -14.90 -0.67 -24.43
C LEU A 139 -16.43 -0.75 -24.37
N ILE A 140 -17.05 -1.75 -25.01
CA ILE A 140 -18.49 -2.01 -24.86
C ILE A 140 -18.84 -2.25 -23.38
N ARG A 141 -18.06 -3.08 -22.67
CA ARG A 141 -18.27 -3.30 -21.23
C ARG A 141 -18.10 -2.02 -20.42
N LYS A 142 -17.12 -1.17 -20.76
CA LYS A 142 -16.90 0.14 -20.13
C LYS A 142 -18.13 1.03 -20.31
N ALA A 143 -18.65 1.12 -21.53
CA ALA A 143 -19.83 1.91 -21.86
C ALA A 143 -21.05 1.46 -21.06
N LYS A 144 -21.34 0.15 -21.05
CA LYS A 144 -22.42 -0.43 -20.24
C LYS A 144 -22.25 -0.17 -18.74
N ALA A 145 -21.02 -0.24 -18.24
CA ALA A 145 -20.74 0.03 -16.82
C ALA A 145 -20.98 1.51 -16.48
N LEU A 146 -20.64 2.42 -17.40
CA LEU A 146 -20.88 3.86 -17.27
C LEU A 146 -22.36 4.21 -17.32
N GLU A 147 -23.14 3.56 -18.19
CA GLU A 147 -24.61 3.63 -18.20
C GLU A 147 -25.19 3.24 -16.84
N CYS A 148 -24.73 2.13 -16.25
CA CYS A 148 -25.22 1.67 -14.95
C CYS A 148 -24.91 2.62 -13.78
N ILE A 149 -23.95 3.54 -13.93
CA ILE A 149 -23.64 4.60 -12.96
C ILE A 149 -24.10 5.99 -13.42
N ASN A 150 -24.99 6.05 -14.42
CA ASN A 150 -25.56 7.27 -15.00
C ASN A 150 -24.54 8.25 -15.60
N ASN A 151 -23.33 7.79 -15.94
CA ASN A 151 -22.33 8.58 -16.63
C ASN A 151 -22.46 8.39 -18.15
N PHE A 152 -23.57 8.88 -18.70
CA PHE A 152 -23.95 8.67 -20.09
C PHE A 152 -22.99 9.30 -21.10
N ILE A 153 -22.36 10.43 -20.75
CA ILE A 153 -21.40 11.13 -21.62
C ILE A 153 -20.17 10.25 -21.85
N GLU A 154 -19.47 9.83 -20.79
CA GLU A 154 -18.32 8.93 -20.94
C GLU A 154 -18.74 7.57 -21.54
N GLY A 155 -19.98 7.14 -21.30
CA GLY A 155 -20.55 5.92 -21.88
C GLY A 155 -20.65 6.02 -23.40
N GLN A 156 -21.15 7.14 -23.92
CA GLN A 156 -21.21 7.42 -25.35
C GLN A 156 -19.82 7.46 -25.97
N GLU A 157 -18.87 8.17 -25.36
CA GLU A 157 -17.48 8.23 -25.82
C GLU A 157 -16.84 6.83 -25.91
N ALA A 158 -17.14 5.95 -24.95
CA ALA A 158 -16.64 4.58 -24.95
C ALA A 158 -17.19 3.75 -26.11
N TYR A 159 -18.48 3.89 -26.47
CA TYR A 159 -19.04 3.24 -27.66
C TYR A 159 -18.50 3.82 -28.96
N GLU A 160 -18.33 5.13 -29.06
CA GLU A 160 -17.77 5.78 -30.24
C GLU A 160 -16.34 5.32 -30.49
N LEU A 161 -15.53 5.22 -29.42
CA LEU A 161 -14.19 4.64 -29.49
C LEU A 161 -14.23 3.16 -29.89
N ALA A 162 -15.19 2.38 -29.37
CA ALA A 162 -15.37 0.98 -29.77
C ALA A 162 -15.70 0.85 -31.26
N ASN A 163 -16.57 1.72 -31.79
CA ASN A 163 -16.93 1.77 -33.21
C ASN A 163 -15.73 2.13 -34.08
N TYR A 164 -14.96 3.14 -33.66
CA TYR A 164 -13.72 3.52 -34.34
C TYR A 164 -12.71 2.36 -34.40
N MET A 165 -12.52 1.66 -33.29
CA MET A 165 -11.63 0.49 -33.22
C MET A 165 -12.15 -0.67 -34.08
N LEU A 166 -13.46 -0.88 -34.15
CA LEU A 166 -14.09 -1.92 -34.96
C LEU A 166 -13.82 -1.73 -36.46
N ILE A 167 -13.93 -0.50 -36.96
CA ILE A 167 -13.68 -0.16 -38.38
C ILE A 167 -12.24 -0.48 -38.79
N ARG A 168 -11.28 -0.32 -37.84
CA ARG A 168 -9.85 -0.53 -38.06
C ARG A 168 -9.38 -1.93 -37.66
N CYS A 169 -10.27 -2.79 -37.18
CA CYS A 169 -9.92 -4.12 -36.71
C CYS A 169 -9.77 -5.08 -37.89
N VAL A 170 -8.64 -5.80 -37.93
CA VAL A 170 -8.41 -6.86 -38.91
C VAL A 170 -8.84 -8.19 -38.27
N GLU A 171 -10.06 -8.64 -38.57
CA GLU A 171 -10.62 -9.92 -38.11
C GLU A 171 -11.23 -10.67 -39.30
N LYS A 172 -10.99 -11.98 -39.37
CA LYS A 172 -11.45 -12.84 -40.48
C LYS A 172 -12.93 -13.23 -40.31
N ASP A 173 -13.39 -13.33 -39.07
CA ASP A 173 -14.78 -13.66 -38.76
C ASP A 173 -15.70 -12.44 -38.87
N GLN A 174 -16.26 -12.22 -40.06
CA GLN A 174 -17.20 -11.14 -40.35
C GLN A 174 -18.50 -11.22 -39.52
N LYS A 175 -18.97 -12.42 -39.16
CA LYS A 175 -20.18 -12.59 -38.33
C LYS A 175 -19.93 -12.08 -36.92
N ARG A 176 -18.71 -12.24 -36.40
CA ARG A 176 -18.31 -11.70 -35.10
C ARG A 176 -18.23 -10.18 -35.11
N LEU A 177 -17.68 -9.59 -36.18
CA LEU A 177 -17.64 -8.14 -36.35
C LEU A 177 -19.04 -7.53 -36.44
N HIS A 178 -19.94 -8.15 -37.19
CA HIS A 178 -21.33 -7.69 -37.33
C HIS A 178 -22.05 -7.64 -35.98
N ARG A 179 -21.96 -8.72 -35.18
CA ARG A 179 -22.55 -8.76 -33.82
C ARG A 179 -22.06 -7.65 -32.91
N LEU A 180 -20.76 -7.33 -32.96
CA LEU A 180 -20.19 -6.22 -32.18
C LEU A 180 -20.69 -4.86 -32.68
N LYS A 181 -20.82 -4.70 -34.01
CA LYS A 181 -21.39 -3.50 -34.61
C LYS A 181 -22.82 -3.28 -34.13
N ASP A 182 -23.64 -4.32 -34.15
CA ASP A 182 -25.04 -4.25 -33.69
C ASP A 182 -25.12 -3.89 -32.20
N GLU A 183 -24.27 -4.50 -31.37
CA GLU A 183 -24.20 -4.21 -29.93
C GLU A 183 -23.81 -2.74 -29.66
N ILE A 184 -22.85 -2.20 -30.41
CA ILE A 184 -22.43 -0.79 -30.31
C ILE A 184 -23.55 0.15 -30.78
N GLN A 185 -24.18 -0.14 -31.91
CA GLN A 185 -25.25 0.68 -32.47
C GLN A 185 -26.48 0.71 -31.54
N GLN A 186 -26.83 -0.43 -30.93
CA GLN A 186 -27.88 -0.49 -29.93
C GLN A 186 -27.54 0.31 -28.66
N GLY A 187 -26.29 0.27 -28.21
CA GLY A 187 -25.84 1.10 -27.07
C GLY A 187 -25.95 2.60 -27.36
N LEU A 188 -25.50 3.02 -28.55
CA LEU A 188 -25.57 4.42 -28.98
C LEU A 188 -27.02 4.91 -29.17
N SER A 189 -27.93 4.06 -29.66
CA SER A 189 -29.35 4.45 -29.79
C SER A 189 -30.01 4.62 -28.43
N ASN A 190 -29.76 3.70 -27.48
CA ASN A 190 -30.28 3.79 -26.11
C ASN A 190 -29.87 5.10 -25.43
N LEU A 191 -28.62 5.54 -25.59
CA LEU A 191 -28.11 6.77 -24.98
C LEU A 191 -28.77 8.04 -25.53
N LYS A 192 -29.14 8.07 -26.82
CA LYS A 192 -29.83 9.22 -27.44
C LYS A 192 -31.21 9.49 -26.83
N HIS A 193 -31.86 8.48 -26.25
CA HIS A 193 -33.17 8.61 -25.61
C HIS A 193 -33.11 9.08 -24.14
N VAL A 194 -31.92 9.13 -23.53
CA VAL A 194 -31.72 9.44 -22.09
C VAL A 194 -31.30 10.91 -21.86
N ALA A 195 -31.52 11.81 -22.83
CA ALA A 195 -31.11 13.22 -22.79
C ALA A 195 -31.76 14.10 -21.69
N LYS A 196 -32.36 13.53 -20.64
CA LYS A 196 -32.69 14.28 -19.41
C LYS A 196 -31.63 14.01 -18.36
N PRO A 197 -30.96 15.05 -17.82
CA PRO A 197 -29.99 14.85 -16.77
C PRO A 197 -30.70 14.25 -15.55
N PRO A 198 -30.24 13.11 -15.02
CA PRO A 198 -30.71 12.65 -13.73
C PRO A 198 -30.27 13.68 -12.69
N LYS A 199 -31.18 14.01 -11.76
CA LYS A 199 -30.82 14.77 -10.56
C LYS A 199 -29.67 14.01 -9.89
N ASN A 200 -28.61 14.73 -9.55
CA ASN A 200 -27.45 14.20 -8.81
C ASN A 200 -27.92 13.64 -7.46
N GLU A 201 -28.40 12.40 -7.42
CA GLU A 201 -28.41 11.61 -6.21
C GLU A 201 -27.01 11.05 -6.05
N VAL A 202 -26.14 11.92 -5.52
CA VAL A 202 -24.92 11.48 -4.86
C VAL A 202 -25.41 10.64 -3.69
N ASN A 203 -25.39 9.32 -3.85
CA ASN A 203 -25.44 8.41 -2.71
C ASN A 203 -24.12 8.58 -1.96
N SER A 204 -23.95 9.70 -1.26
CA SER A 204 -22.99 9.77 -0.17
C SER A 204 -23.41 8.71 0.81
N SER A 205 -22.48 7.83 1.16
CA SER A 205 -22.75 6.89 2.23
C SER A 205 -23.09 7.68 3.50
N LYS A 206 -24.05 7.23 4.30
CA LYS A 206 -24.43 7.86 5.58
C LYS A 206 -23.19 8.23 6.44
N THR A 207 -22.14 7.41 6.34
CA THR A 207 -20.85 7.59 7.01
C THR A 207 -20.04 8.79 6.50
N GLU A 208 -20.09 9.11 5.20
CA GLU A 208 -19.41 10.29 4.63
C GLU A 208 -20.08 11.59 5.05
N GLU A 209 -21.42 11.60 5.16
CA GLU A 209 -22.17 12.75 5.68
C GLU A 209 -21.88 12.98 7.16
N GLU A 210 -21.90 11.92 7.98
CA GLU A 210 -21.53 11.98 9.39
C GLU A 210 -20.08 12.49 9.58
N PHE A 211 -19.12 11.96 8.81
CA PHE A 211 -17.74 12.42 8.87
C PHE A 211 -17.60 13.88 8.44
N LYS A 212 -18.33 14.31 7.41
CA LYS A 212 -18.33 15.71 6.99
C LYS A 212 -18.87 16.64 8.07
N LEU A 213 -19.97 16.27 8.73
CA LEU A 213 -20.52 17.04 9.86
C LEU A 213 -19.53 17.16 11.02
N ILE A 214 -18.78 16.09 11.31
CA ILE A 214 -17.69 16.12 12.30
C ILE A 214 -16.59 17.10 11.87
N MET A 215 -16.14 17.02 10.62
CA MET A 215 -15.09 17.90 10.12
C MET A 215 -15.52 19.37 10.11
N ASP A 216 -16.77 19.66 9.74
CA ASP A 216 -17.33 21.01 9.68
C ASP A 216 -17.50 21.62 11.08
N SER A 217 -17.69 20.79 12.11
CA SER A 217 -17.82 21.23 13.51
C SER A 217 -16.49 21.27 14.28
N PHE A 218 -15.41 20.71 13.73
CA PHE A 218 -14.12 20.64 14.41
C PHE A 218 -13.37 21.99 14.34
N SER A 219 -13.26 22.65 15.49
CA SER A 219 -12.46 23.87 15.65
C SER A 219 -11.06 23.52 16.18
N ALA A 220 -10.02 23.73 15.38
CA ALA A 220 -8.64 23.46 15.76
C ALA A 220 -7.91 24.71 16.31
N LYS A 221 -6.90 24.51 17.17
CA LYS A 221 -5.94 25.56 17.56
C LYS A 221 -4.72 25.58 16.64
N THR A 222 -4.19 26.76 16.33
CA THR A 222 -3.03 26.95 15.44
C THR A 222 -1.78 26.21 15.93
N GLU A 223 -1.54 26.18 17.24
CA GLU A 223 -0.39 25.52 17.87
C GLU A 223 -0.56 24.00 18.02
N PHE A 224 -1.81 23.52 18.01
CA PHE A 224 -2.14 22.10 18.10
C PHE A 224 -3.26 21.73 17.10
N PRO A 225 -2.95 21.70 15.78
CA PRO A 225 -3.98 21.64 14.73
C PRO A 225 -4.83 20.37 14.74
N SER A 226 -4.32 19.30 15.34
CA SER A 226 -5.03 18.02 15.46
C SER A 226 -5.96 17.97 16.67
N ALA A 227 -5.96 18.97 17.54
CA ALA A 227 -6.73 19.01 18.78
C ALA A 227 -7.84 20.07 18.72
N SER A 228 -8.98 19.76 19.33
CA SER A 228 -10.06 20.71 19.54
C SER A 228 -9.55 21.95 20.29
N SER A 229 -10.10 23.11 19.96
CA SER A 229 -9.80 24.39 20.62
C SER A 229 -10.12 24.37 22.11
N LYS A 230 -10.97 23.45 22.57
CA LYS A 230 -11.24 23.20 23.99
C LYS A 230 -10.08 22.54 24.74
N LEU A 231 -9.10 22.00 24.02
CA LEU A 231 -7.93 21.36 24.60
C LEU A 231 -6.74 22.33 24.69
N ALA A 232 -5.82 22.03 25.61
CA ALA A 232 -4.55 22.73 25.73
C ALA A 232 -3.41 21.76 26.01
N LEU A 233 -2.29 21.95 25.30
CA LEU A 233 -1.04 21.26 25.59
C LEU A 233 -0.36 21.97 26.77
N MET A 234 -0.05 21.19 27.82
CA MET A 234 0.59 21.64 29.05
C MET A 234 1.90 20.88 29.26
N LYS A 235 2.79 21.41 30.10
CA LYS A 235 4.02 20.73 30.51
C LYS A 235 4.27 20.94 31.99
N ASN A 236 4.61 19.87 32.71
CA ASN A 236 5.11 19.96 34.08
C ASN A 236 6.20 18.90 34.33
N SER A 237 6.84 18.96 35.51
CA SER A 237 7.94 18.07 35.88
C SER A 237 7.53 16.62 36.12
N ILE A 238 6.27 16.36 36.45
CA ILE A 238 5.77 15.03 36.83
C ILE A 238 5.31 14.24 35.60
N LYS A 239 4.49 14.86 34.74
CA LYS A 239 3.85 14.22 33.59
C LYS A 239 4.54 14.52 32.26
N GLY A 240 5.51 15.44 32.23
CA GLY A 240 6.04 15.97 30.98
C GLY A 240 4.95 16.71 30.19
N ARG A 241 4.96 16.55 28.86
CA ARG A 241 3.92 17.09 27.96
C ARG A 241 2.62 16.30 28.17
N HIS A 242 1.52 16.98 28.40
CA HIS A 242 0.20 16.38 28.61
C HIS A 242 -0.90 17.29 28.11
N VAL A 243 -2.08 16.74 27.82
CA VAL A 243 -3.23 17.49 27.31
C VAL A 243 -4.29 17.61 28.39
N ILE A 244 -4.86 18.80 28.55
CA ILE A 244 -5.99 19.08 29.45
C ILE A 244 -7.17 19.66 28.67
N ALA A 245 -8.39 19.45 29.14
CA ALA A 245 -9.56 20.21 28.72
C ALA A 245 -9.59 21.55 29.48
N ARG A 246 -9.79 22.66 28.76
CA ARG A 246 -10.03 23.99 29.35
C ARG A 246 -11.50 24.37 29.40
N GLU A 247 -12.34 23.58 28.73
CA GLU A 247 -13.78 23.77 28.64
C GLU A 247 -14.50 22.42 28.80
N ASN A 248 -15.80 22.47 29.04
CA ASN A 248 -16.63 21.27 29.15
C ASN A 248 -16.69 20.52 27.82
N LEU A 249 -16.47 19.20 27.89
CA LEU A 249 -16.56 18.28 26.78
C LEU A 249 -17.86 17.48 26.88
N SER A 250 -18.57 17.33 25.76
CA SER A 250 -19.78 16.52 25.71
C SER A 250 -19.47 15.07 25.31
N VAL A 251 -20.30 14.13 25.75
CA VAL A 251 -20.20 12.72 25.31
C VAL A 251 -20.38 12.65 23.80
N GLY A 252 -19.46 11.97 23.11
CA GLY A 252 -19.46 11.86 21.64
C GLY A 252 -18.81 13.04 20.90
N GLU A 253 -18.34 14.07 21.61
CA GLU A 253 -17.62 15.18 21.01
C GLU A 253 -16.22 14.75 20.50
N VAL A 254 -15.89 15.12 19.27
CA VAL A 254 -14.59 14.82 18.67
C VAL A 254 -13.55 15.83 19.16
N ILE A 255 -12.57 15.34 19.92
CA ILE A 255 -11.53 16.18 20.54
C ILE A 255 -10.17 16.10 19.86
N PHE A 256 -9.93 15.08 19.03
CA PHE A 256 -8.76 14.95 18.19
C PHE A 256 -9.12 14.45 16.79
N ILE A 257 -8.50 15.05 15.77
CA ILE A 257 -8.50 14.57 14.39
C ILE A 257 -7.07 14.59 13.90
N GLU A 258 -6.49 13.41 13.71
CA GLU A 258 -5.11 13.28 13.28
C GLU A 258 -4.98 12.25 12.16
N LYS A 259 -4.22 12.61 11.13
CA LYS A 259 -3.80 11.68 10.10
C LYS A 259 -2.51 11.00 10.58
N PRO A 260 -2.42 9.66 10.54
CA PRO A 260 -1.19 8.99 10.96
C PRO A 260 -0.03 9.44 10.08
N PHE A 261 1.10 9.80 10.70
CA PHE A 261 2.33 10.13 9.98
C PHE A 261 2.77 8.96 9.09
N ALA A 262 2.75 7.75 9.66
CA ALA A 262 2.97 6.51 8.95
C ALA A 262 2.11 5.40 9.57
N PHE A 263 1.84 4.37 8.77
CA PHE A 263 1.20 3.13 9.22
C PHE A 263 1.76 1.97 8.40
N VAL A 264 1.53 0.74 8.85
CA VAL A 264 1.83 -0.50 8.11
C VAL A 264 0.58 -1.35 8.04
N VAL A 265 0.34 -1.99 6.90
CA VAL A 265 -0.76 -2.95 6.74
C VAL A 265 -0.28 -4.30 7.27
N LEU A 266 -1.03 -4.90 8.18
CA LEU A 266 -0.69 -6.22 8.71
C LEU A 266 -0.73 -7.29 7.59
N PRO A 267 0.08 -8.37 7.70
CA PRO A 267 0.21 -9.37 6.64
C PRO A 267 -1.13 -9.95 6.17
N ASP A 268 -2.07 -10.16 7.09
CA ASP A 268 -3.40 -10.75 6.81
C ASP A 268 -4.26 -9.87 5.89
N TYR A 269 -4.01 -8.56 5.90
CA TYR A 269 -4.72 -7.56 5.10
C TYR A 269 -3.93 -7.11 3.85
N SER A 270 -2.72 -7.66 3.63
CA SER A 270 -1.82 -7.20 2.56
C SER A 270 -2.38 -7.36 1.13
N SER A 271 -3.37 -8.26 0.96
CA SER A 271 -3.97 -8.58 -0.33
C SER A 271 -5.22 -7.75 -0.67
N ASP A 272 -5.84 -7.13 0.33
CA ASP A 272 -7.11 -6.41 0.19
C ASP A 272 -7.10 -5.02 0.84
N HIS A 273 -5.98 -4.53 1.36
CA HIS A 273 -5.82 -3.15 1.84
C HIS A 273 -4.68 -2.43 1.13
N CYS A 274 -4.91 -1.15 0.83
CA CYS A 274 -3.92 -0.33 0.15
C CYS A 274 -2.72 -0.07 1.05
N GLN A 275 -1.54 -0.45 0.59
CA GLN A 275 -0.28 -0.21 1.32
C GLN A 275 0.06 1.28 1.51
N ALA A 276 -0.62 2.18 0.77
CA ALA A 276 -0.37 3.63 0.81
C ALA A 276 -1.44 4.43 1.57
N CYS A 277 -2.68 3.94 1.66
CA CYS A 277 -3.76 4.67 2.36
C CYS A 277 -4.65 3.81 3.27
N CYS A 278 -4.35 2.52 3.45
CA CYS A 278 -5.13 1.56 4.24
C CYS A 278 -6.59 1.35 3.76
N LYS A 279 -7.04 1.99 2.68
CA LYS A 279 -8.37 1.74 2.12
C LYS A 279 -8.50 0.29 1.69
N LYS A 280 -9.59 -0.38 2.08
CA LYS A 280 -9.97 -1.70 1.57
C LYS A 280 -10.17 -1.67 0.05
N ILE A 281 -9.66 -2.67 -0.65
CA ILE A 281 -9.58 -2.74 -2.10
C ILE A 281 -10.28 -4.00 -2.60
N LEU A 282 -11.23 -3.82 -3.51
CA LEU A 282 -11.88 -4.93 -4.18
C LEU A 282 -11.09 -5.44 -5.40
N ASN A 283 -10.46 -4.54 -6.15
CA ASN A 283 -9.70 -4.83 -7.37
C ASN A 283 -8.24 -4.34 -7.26
N PRO A 284 -7.40 -4.97 -6.42
CA PRO A 284 -6.07 -4.47 -6.09
C PRO A 284 -5.21 -4.20 -7.33
N LEU A 285 -4.57 -3.03 -7.35
CA LEU A 285 -3.51 -2.69 -8.30
C LEU A 285 -2.17 -3.17 -7.74
N PRO A 286 -1.47 -4.11 -8.38
CA PRO A 286 -0.23 -4.65 -7.84
C PRO A 286 0.93 -3.65 -7.92
N CYS A 287 1.90 -3.84 -7.03
CA CYS A 287 3.26 -3.37 -7.25
C CYS A 287 3.78 -3.87 -8.61
N LYS A 288 4.65 -3.07 -9.25
CA LYS A 288 5.26 -3.46 -10.53
C LYS A 288 6.34 -4.54 -10.38
N HIS A 289 6.89 -4.74 -9.19
CA HIS A 289 8.08 -5.55 -8.98
C HIS A 289 7.83 -6.79 -8.10
N CYS A 290 7.06 -6.66 -7.02
CA CYS A 290 6.73 -7.76 -6.12
C CYS A 290 5.24 -8.14 -6.19
N ILE A 291 4.89 -9.26 -5.55
CA ILE A 291 3.51 -9.74 -5.37
C ILE A 291 2.94 -9.38 -4.00
N GLU A 292 3.73 -8.77 -3.12
CA GLU A 292 3.41 -8.58 -1.69
C GLU A 292 2.61 -7.30 -1.39
N ALA A 293 2.67 -6.31 -2.29
CA ALA A 293 2.05 -5.02 -2.08
C ALA A 293 1.01 -4.71 -3.16
N CYS A 294 -0.15 -4.25 -2.70
CA CYS A 294 -1.22 -3.75 -3.56
C CYS A 294 -1.68 -2.35 -3.17
N PHE A 295 -2.34 -1.69 -4.12
CA PHE A 295 -2.74 -0.29 -4.04
C PHE A 295 -4.14 -0.10 -4.61
N CYS A 296 -4.85 0.92 -4.14
CA CYS A 296 -6.17 1.27 -4.69
C CYS A 296 -6.07 2.07 -6.00
N SER A 297 -4.92 2.69 -6.29
CA SER A 297 -4.73 3.55 -7.47
C SER A 297 -3.27 3.68 -7.89
N GLN A 298 -3.04 4.16 -9.12
CA GLN A 298 -1.69 4.48 -9.59
C GLN A 298 -1.01 5.54 -8.73
N GLN A 299 -1.79 6.52 -8.25
CA GLN A 299 -1.30 7.58 -7.37
C GLN A 299 -0.81 7.01 -6.05
N CYS A 300 -1.59 6.15 -5.39
CA CYS A 300 -1.18 5.47 -4.16
C CYS A 300 0.08 4.63 -4.38
N ARG A 301 0.16 3.86 -5.48
CA ARG A 301 1.35 3.10 -5.83
C ARG A 301 2.59 3.99 -6.01
N ARG A 302 2.44 5.14 -6.68
CA ARG A 302 3.53 6.11 -6.89
C ARG A 302 3.99 6.77 -5.58
N ILE A 303 3.05 7.20 -4.75
CA ILE A 303 3.35 7.81 -3.44
C ILE A 303 4.13 6.81 -2.58
N ALA A 304 3.62 5.59 -2.43
CA ALA A 304 4.30 4.56 -1.66
C ALA A 304 5.69 4.24 -2.22
N TRP A 305 5.82 4.06 -3.54
CA TRP A 305 7.12 3.80 -4.18
C TRP A 305 8.14 4.88 -3.87
N ASN A 306 7.75 6.14 -3.98
CA ASN A 306 8.66 7.27 -3.79
C ASN A 306 9.06 7.46 -2.33
N LYS A 307 8.14 7.20 -1.39
CA LYS A 307 8.34 7.45 0.05
C LYS A 307 8.98 6.30 0.83
N PHE A 308 8.63 5.05 0.55
CA PHE A 308 9.08 3.92 1.38
C PHE A 308 9.17 2.59 0.63
N HIS A 309 8.19 2.27 -0.21
CA HIS A 309 8.01 0.92 -0.73
C HIS A 309 9.13 0.47 -1.67
N LYS A 310 9.85 1.37 -2.34
CA LYS A 310 11.01 0.96 -3.18
C LYS A 310 12.12 0.27 -2.37
N TRP A 311 12.25 0.60 -1.08
CA TRP A 311 13.20 -0.03 -0.16
C TRP A 311 12.59 -1.15 0.67
N GLU A 312 11.27 -1.21 0.77
CA GLU A 312 10.56 -2.36 1.35
C GLU A 312 10.19 -3.41 0.29
N CYS A 313 10.47 -3.19 -1.00
CA CYS A 313 9.89 -4.02 -2.05
C CYS A 313 10.39 -5.47 -1.99
N GLY A 314 9.51 -6.42 -2.32
CA GLY A 314 9.88 -7.82 -2.48
C GLY A 314 10.27 -8.45 -1.15
N PHE A 315 11.53 -8.88 -1.04
CA PHE A 315 12.05 -9.48 0.19
C PHE A 315 11.94 -8.52 1.40
N GLY A 316 12.08 -7.21 1.21
CA GLY A 316 11.99 -6.24 2.31
C GLY A 316 10.67 -6.30 3.07
N LEU A 317 9.56 -6.45 2.37
CA LEU A 317 8.23 -6.49 2.99
C LEU A 317 8.03 -7.82 3.71
N LYS A 318 8.53 -8.93 3.13
CA LYS A 318 8.57 -10.23 3.82
C LYS A 318 9.41 -10.18 5.10
N LEU A 319 10.60 -9.56 5.04
CA LEU A 319 11.44 -9.34 6.22
C LEU A 319 10.71 -8.49 7.27
N SER A 320 10.05 -7.43 6.81
CA SER A 320 9.27 -6.53 7.67
C SER A 320 8.15 -7.27 8.41
N TYR A 321 7.46 -8.21 7.75
CA TYR A 321 6.46 -9.06 8.40
C TYR A 321 7.07 -10.00 9.46
N MET A 322 8.33 -10.41 9.31
CA MET A 322 9.01 -11.29 10.29
C MET A 322 9.46 -10.55 11.56
N ILE A 323 9.74 -9.25 11.47
CA ILE A 323 10.18 -8.42 12.61
C ILE A 323 9.01 -7.74 13.34
N GLY A 324 7.78 -7.94 12.88
CA GLY A 324 6.56 -7.51 13.56
C GLY A 324 6.46 -6.00 13.71
N ILE A 325 6.23 -5.53 14.94
CA ILE A 325 5.98 -4.11 15.25
C ILE A 325 7.12 -3.19 14.77
N ALA A 326 8.35 -3.70 14.69
CA ALA A 326 9.50 -2.95 14.18
C ALA A 326 9.34 -2.50 12.71
N HIS A 327 8.43 -3.10 11.93
CA HIS A 327 8.11 -2.65 10.57
C HIS A 327 7.68 -1.17 10.56
N LEU A 328 6.83 -0.74 11.49
CA LEU A 328 6.40 0.66 11.52
C LEU A 328 7.58 1.59 11.82
N GLY A 329 8.47 1.20 12.73
CA GLY A 329 9.65 1.98 13.09
C GLY A 329 10.61 2.12 11.89
N PHE A 330 10.80 1.02 11.16
CA PHE A 330 11.54 1.02 9.90
C PHE A 330 10.94 1.96 8.87
N ARG A 331 9.62 1.92 8.67
CA ARG A 331 8.93 2.80 7.70
C ARG A 331 9.02 4.28 8.08
N VAL A 332 8.86 4.61 9.37
CA VAL A 332 9.03 5.98 9.87
C VAL A 332 10.46 6.46 9.63
N ALA A 333 11.47 5.62 9.91
CA ALA A 333 12.87 5.94 9.63
C ALA A 333 13.13 6.18 8.13
N LEU A 334 12.58 5.35 7.24
CA LEU A 334 12.70 5.54 5.79
C LEU A 334 12.11 6.87 5.33
N ILE A 335 10.89 7.20 5.77
CA ILE A 335 10.22 8.46 5.40
C ILE A 335 11.03 9.64 5.94
N GLY A 336 11.41 9.61 7.21
CA GLY A 336 12.17 10.66 7.86
C GLY A 336 13.56 10.87 7.26
N PHE A 337 14.22 9.79 6.86
CA PHE A 337 15.52 9.85 6.20
C PHE A 337 15.43 10.53 4.83
N THR A 338 14.33 10.33 4.10
CA THR A 338 14.14 10.96 2.78
C THR A 338 13.75 12.44 2.82
N GLU A 339 13.08 12.85 3.89
CA GLU A 339 12.59 14.22 4.08
C GLU A 339 12.93 14.71 5.50
N PRO A 340 14.22 14.86 5.86
CA PRO A 340 14.62 15.15 7.24
C PRO A 340 14.13 16.51 7.72
N SER A 341 13.92 17.48 6.83
CA SER A 341 13.39 18.80 7.17
C SER A 341 11.87 18.85 7.30
N ASN A 342 11.15 17.73 7.10
CA ASN A 342 9.70 17.69 7.19
C ASN A 342 9.23 18.02 8.62
N PRO A 343 8.44 19.09 8.84
CA PRO A 343 8.00 19.48 10.18
C PRO A 343 7.15 18.42 10.88
N GLU A 344 6.36 17.64 10.12
CA GLU A 344 5.60 16.52 10.69
C GLU A 344 6.53 15.43 11.19
N TYR A 345 7.61 15.14 10.46
CA TYR A 345 8.61 14.18 10.89
C TYR A 345 9.35 14.65 12.14
N GLN A 346 9.71 15.93 12.25
CA GLN A 346 10.36 16.45 13.46
C GLN A 346 9.50 16.25 14.70
N ARG A 347 8.17 16.47 14.60
CA ARG A 347 7.24 16.16 15.70
C ARG A 347 7.27 14.69 16.12
N VAL A 348 7.33 13.77 15.14
CA VAL A 348 7.44 12.32 15.40
C VAL A 348 8.79 11.97 16.01
N LYS A 349 9.88 12.56 15.51
CA LYS A 349 11.23 12.36 16.03
C LYS A 349 11.35 12.80 17.49
N ASP A 350 10.61 13.83 17.89
CA ASP A 350 10.56 14.36 19.26
C ASP A 350 9.58 13.62 20.18
N LEU A 351 8.93 12.54 19.73
CA LEU A 351 8.10 11.70 20.59
C LEU A 351 8.95 11.00 21.67
N GLN A 352 8.33 10.78 22.81
CA GLN A 352 9.00 10.17 23.96
C GLN A 352 9.36 8.72 23.64
N GLN A 353 10.66 8.38 23.75
CA GLN A 353 11.18 7.07 23.36
C GLN A 353 11.45 6.13 24.54
N HIS A 354 11.51 6.64 25.79
CA HIS A 354 11.82 5.87 27.01
C HIS A 354 13.03 4.91 26.90
N ILE A 355 13.95 5.16 25.95
CA ILE A 355 15.04 4.24 25.63
C ILE A 355 16.00 4.04 26.81
N HIS A 356 16.19 5.07 27.63
CA HIS A 356 17.03 5.02 28.83
C HIS A 356 16.42 4.22 30.00
N SER A 357 15.12 3.93 29.94
CA SER A 357 14.41 3.12 30.93
C SER A 357 14.10 1.71 30.44
N LEU A 358 14.54 1.35 29.22
CA LEU A 358 14.42 -0.02 28.73
C LEU A 358 15.38 -0.94 29.50
N GLU A 359 14.95 -2.18 29.72
CA GLU A 359 15.86 -3.21 30.20
C GLU A 359 16.98 -3.44 29.17
N ALA A 360 18.17 -3.83 29.64
CA ALA A 360 19.32 -4.06 28.78
C ALA A 360 19.05 -5.13 27.71
N ASP A 361 18.18 -6.09 28.02
CA ASP A 361 17.77 -7.18 27.12
C ASP A 361 16.88 -6.67 25.99
N ASP A 362 15.91 -5.80 26.30
CA ASP A 362 15.04 -5.18 25.31
C ASP A 362 15.82 -4.25 24.39
N LEU A 363 16.68 -3.40 24.96
CA LEU A 363 17.53 -2.50 24.18
C LEU A 363 18.43 -3.29 23.22
N TYR A 364 18.99 -4.41 23.67
CA TYR A 364 19.82 -5.27 22.83
C TYR A 364 19.02 -5.91 21.70
N GLN A 365 17.82 -6.42 21.98
CA GLN A 365 16.93 -6.98 20.95
C GLN A 365 16.51 -5.93 19.92
N TYR A 366 16.18 -4.71 20.34
CA TYR A 366 15.83 -3.62 19.44
C TYR A 366 17.03 -3.19 18.59
N THR A 367 18.23 -3.19 19.19
CA THR A 367 19.48 -2.90 18.48
C THR A 367 19.73 -3.96 17.42
N LEU A 368 19.65 -5.25 17.73
CA LEU A 368 19.82 -6.33 16.75
C LEU A 368 18.77 -6.26 15.63
N THR A 369 17.53 -5.91 15.96
CA THR A 369 16.45 -5.72 14.98
C THR A 369 16.74 -4.55 14.05
N ALA A 370 17.26 -3.44 14.57
CA ALA A 370 17.71 -2.32 13.75
C ALA A 370 18.95 -2.69 12.91
N THR A 371 19.92 -3.42 13.48
CA THR A 371 21.12 -3.88 12.77
C THR A 371 20.78 -4.79 11.60
N VAL A 372 19.85 -5.75 11.74
CA VAL A 372 19.45 -6.61 10.61
C VAL A 372 18.79 -5.79 9.49
N LEU A 373 18.05 -4.73 9.84
CA LEU A 373 17.48 -3.81 8.85
C LEU A 373 18.56 -2.96 8.16
N VAL A 374 19.60 -2.52 8.87
CA VAL A 374 20.75 -1.82 8.28
C VAL A 374 21.49 -2.72 7.29
N ILE A 375 21.79 -3.97 7.67
CA ILE A 375 22.44 -4.95 6.78
C ILE A 375 21.53 -5.28 5.59
N TYR A 376 20.21 -5.34 5.80
CA TYR A 376 19.25 -5.49 4.70
C TYR A 376 19.32 -4.30 3.72
N LEU A 377 19.28 -3.06 4.24
CA LEU A 377 19.41 -1.85 3.42
C LEU A 377 20.72 -1.84 2.64
N GLU A 378 21.81 -2.25 3.29
CA GLU A 378 23.13 -2.36 2.70
C GLU A 378 23.16 -3.32 1.50
N ASN A 379 22.66 -4.55 1.70
CA ASN A 379 22.89 -5.66 0.78
C ASN A 379 21.78 -5.86 -0.27
N PHE A 380 20.56 -5.37 -0.01
CA PHE A 380 19.38 -5.68 -0.82
C PHE A 380 18.69 -4.44 -1.40
N THR A 381 19.22 -3.24 -1.14
CA THR A 381 18.64 -1.99 -1.65
C THR A 381 19.70 -1.07 -2.22
N ASN A 382 19.25 0.00 -2.88
CA ASN A 382 20.11 1.07 -3.38
C ASN A 382 19.91 2.38 -2.60
N ILE A 383 19.42 2.32 -1.34
CA ILE A 383 19.12 3.53 -0.56
C ILE A 383 20.35 4.41 -0.35
N MET A 384 21.52 3.80 -0.11
CA MET A 384 22.79 4.50 0.05
C MET A 384 23.78 4.04 -1.02
N MET A 385 24.21 4.98 -1.86
CA MET A 385 25.34 4.81 -2.79
C MET A 385 26.32 5.97 -2.58
N GLY A 386 27.62 5.72 -2.75
CA GLY A 386 28.66 6.75 -2.67
C GLY A 386 29.61 6.64 -1.47
N PRO A 387 30.54 7.60 -1.32
CA PRO A 387 31.68 7.50 -0.41
C PRO A 387 31.30 7.48 1.08
N ASN A 388 30.16 8.05 1.45
CA ASN A 388 29.68 8.11 2.84
C ASN A 388 28.65 7.00 3.17
N ARG A 389 28.59 5.93 2.38
CA ARG A 389 27.58 4.86 2.50
C ARG A 389 27.45 4.30 3.91
N ILE A 390 28.57 3.92 4.53
CA ILE A 390 28.57 3.33 5.88
C ILE A 390 28.04 4.34 6.90
N GLU A 391 28.48 5.60 6.82
CA GLU A 391 28.03 6.63 7.75
C GLU A 391 26.52 6.88 7.65
N SER A 392 25.98 6.97 6.44
CA SER A 392 24.53 7.10 6.21
C SER A 392 23.75 5.86 6.64
N LEU A 393 24.32 4.66 6.52
CA LEU A 393 23.72 3.42 7.02
C LEU A 393 23.63 3.41 8.55
N LEU A 394 24.67 3.89 9.24
CA LEU A 394 24.66 4.02 10.69
C LEU A 394 23.67 5.10 11.16
N GLU A 395 23.56 6.20 10.43
CA GLU A 395 22.58 7.26 10.71
C GLU A 395 21.14 6.76 10.60
N ILE A 396 20.79 6.12 9.48
CA ILE A 396 19.44 5.54 9.35
C ILE A 396 19.22 4.42 10.36
N GLY A 397 20.25 3.64 10.69
CA GLY A 397 20.19 2.64 11.76
C GLY A 397 19.84 3.23 13.12
N GLY A 398 20.45 4.35 13.48
CA GLY A 398 20.12 5.09 14.69
C GLY A 398 18.68 5.61 14.70
N LEU A 399 18.15 6.03 13.54
CA LEU A 399 16.74 6.41 13.39
C LEU A 399 15.80 5.21 13.48
N ILE A 400 16.18 4.05 12.92
CA ILE A 400 15.40 2.82 13.05
C ILE A 400 15.30 2.42 14.52
N LEU A 401 16.41 2.43 15.27
CA LEU A 401 16.42 2.14 16.71
C LEU A 401 15.56 3.15 17.50
N LEU A 402 15.68 4.45 17.19
CA LEU A 402 14.83 5.49 17.77
C LEU A 402 13.35 5.15 17.60
N HIS A 403 12.93 4.89 16.37
CA HIS A 403 11.52 4.71 16.05
C HIS A 403 10.98 3.37 16.55
N ILE A 404 11.80 2.30 16.60
CA ILE A 404 11.39 1.05 17.28
C ILE A 404 11.11 1.32 18.75
N ALA A 405 12.00 2.02 19.47
CA ALA A 405 11.80 2.34 20.88
C ALA A 405 10.55 3.22 21.12
N GLN A 406 10.28 4.17 20.22
CA GLN A 406 9.08 5.02 20.32
C GLN A 406 7.77 4.22 20.19
N LEU A 407 7.74 3.10 19.47
CA LEU A 407 6.49 2.38 19.25
C LEU A 407 5.87 1.78 20.51
N VAL A 408 6.69 1.47 21.52
CA VAL A 408 6.21 0.91 22.79
C VAL A 408 5.17 1.83 23.45
N CYS A 409 5.33 3.15 23.32
CA CYS A 409 4.43 4.13 23.94
C CYS A 409 3.63 4.96 22.94
N ASN A 410 4.00 4.97 21.66
CA ASN A 410 3.40 5.83 20.64
C ASN A 410 2.77 5.05 19.47
N GLY A 411 2.91 3.72 19.45
CA GLY A 411 2.28 2.85 18.46
C GLY A 411 0.87 2.43 18.87
N HIS A 412 -0.04 2.34 17.90
CA HIS A 412 -1.37 1.79 18.11
C HIS A 412 -1.74 0.82 16.99
N ALA A 413 -2.38 -0.29 17.35
CA ALA A 413 -2.93 -1.25 16.39
C ALA A 413 -4.43 -1.01 16.28
N ILE A 414 -4.91 -0.79 15.06
CA ILE A 414 -6.34 -0.71 14.76
C ILE A 414 -6.75 -2.09 14.24
N THR A 415 -7.52 -2.82 15.03
CA THR A 415 -7.99 -4.19 14.73
C THR A 415 -9.36 -4.21 14.10
#